data_AF-A0A9E2PUS8-F1
#
_entry.id   AF-A0A9E2PUS8-F1
#
_cell.length_a   1.000
_cell.length_b   1.000
_cell.length_c   1.000
_cell.angle_alpha   90.00
_cell.angle_beta   90.00
_cell.angle_gamma   90.00
#
_symmetry.space_group_name_H-M   'P 1'
#
loop_
_entity.id
_entity.type
_entity.pdbx_description
1 polymer ?
#
loop_
_entity_poly.entity_id
_entity_poly.type
_entity_poly.pdbx_seq_one_letter_code
_entity_poly.pdbx_strand_id
1 'polypeptide(L)'
;MSLETRFREAFNESIELKQRVLEAQGPQVVAAARLLAQVFQAGGKVLIFGNGGSAADAQHLAAEFVNRFQVERPPLAALALTTDTSILTAVA
;
A
#
# COMPACT_ATOMS: atom_id res chain seq x y z
N MET A 1 -14.01 -30.19 8.22
CA MET A 1 -13.25 -29.11 8.89
C MET A 1 -14.26 -28.07 9.36
N SER A 2 -14.23 -27.66 10.63
CA SER A 2 -15.20 -26.67 11.15
C SER A 2 -14.82 -25.25 10.69
N LEU A 3 -15.79 -24.32 10.72
CA LEU A 3 -15.52 -22.91 10.46
C LEU A 3 -14.49 -22.34 11.45
N GLU A 4 -14.53 -22.79 12.70
CA GLU A 4 -13.57 -22.39 13.74
C GLU A 4 -12.15 -22.85 13.42
N THR A 5 -11.96 -24.08 12.93
CA THR A 5 -10.66 -24.58 12.48
C THR A 5 -10.11 -23.74 11.33
N ARG A 6 -10.93 -23.48 10.30
CA ARG A 6 -10.54 -22.66 9.14
C ARG A 6 -10.14 -21.23 9.54
N PHE A 7 -10.87 -20.64 10.48
CA PHE A 7 -10.56 -19.31 11.00
C PHE A 7 -9.20 -19.29 11.71
N ARG A 8 -8.93 -20.27 12.59
CA ARG A 8 -7.64 -20.37 13.29
C ARG A 8 -6.49 -20.58 12.32
N GLU A 9 -6.66 -21.45 11.32
CA GLU A 9 -5.65 -21.70 10.28
C GLU A 9 -5.33 -20.42 9.50
N ALA A 10 -6.33 -19.70 8.99
CA ALA A 10 -6.11 -18.47 8.23
C ALA A 10 -5.39 -17.36 9.05
N PHE A 11 -5.72 -17.24 10.34
CA PHE A 11 -5.05 -16.27 11.21
C PHE A 11 -3.61 -16.67 11.51
N ASN A 12 -3.35 -17.96 11.79
CA ASN A 12 -1.99 -18.44 12.02
C ASN A 12 -1.11 -18.27 10.77
N GLU A 13 -1.65 -18.56 9.58
CA GLU A 13 -0.95 -18.33 8.32
C GLU A 13 -0.58 -16.84 8.12
N SER A 14 -1.51 -15.93 8.45
CA SER A 14 -1.23 -14.47 8.40
C SER A 14 -0.13 -14.05 9.38
N ILE A 15 -0.11 -14.62 10.60
CA ILE A 15 0.90 -14.33 11.61
C ILE A 15 2.28 -14.82 11.14
N GLU A 16 2.36 -16.07 10.70
CA GLU A 16 3.61 -16.67 10.20
C GLU A 16 4.16 -15.91 8.98
N LEU A 17 3.29 -15.49 8.07
CA LEU A 17 3.69 -14.68 6.93
C LEU A 17 4.28 -13.34 7.37
N LYS A 18 3.65 -12.65 8.32
CA LYS A 18 4.14 -11.36 8.85
C LYS A 18 5.50 -11.52 9.54
N GLN A 19 5.70 -12.60 10.30
CA GLN A 19 7.00 -12.91 10.91
C GLN A 19 8.08 -13.11 9.85
N ARG A 20 7.81 -13.91 8.81
CA ARG A 20 8.76 -14.12 7.70
C ARG A 20 9.09 -12.83 6.95
N VAL A 21 8.08 -11.99 6.68
CA VAL A 21 8.28 -10.70 6.01
C VAL A 21 9.14 -9.76 6.87
N LEU A 22 8.89 -9.72 8.18
CA LEU A 22 9.70 -8.92 9.10
C LEU A 22 11.18 -9.33 9.05
N GLU A 23 11.45 -10.64 9.13
CA GLU A 23 12.82 -11.19 9.12
C GLU A 23 13.52 -11.02 7.77
N ALA A 24 12.82 -11.29 6.66
CA ALA A 24 13.43 -11.33 5.33
C ALA A 24 13.40 -10.00 4.56
N GLN A 25 12.44 -9.13 4.85
CA GLN A 25 12.15 -7.94 4.03
C GLN A 25 12.11 -6.62 4.80
N GLY A 26 12.26 -6.64 6.13
CA GLY A 26 12.28 -5.43 6.95
C GLY A 26 13.20 -4.32 6.42
N PRO A 27 14.48 -4.62 6.08
CA PRO A 27 15.40 -3.63 5.51
C PRO A 27 14.91 -3.02 4.19
N GLN A 28 14.32 -3.83 3.29
CA GLN A 28 13.81 -3.41 2.00
C GLN A 28 12.60 -2.48 2.15
N VAL A 29 11.70 -2.78 3.09
CA VAL A 29 10.55 -1.91 3.41
C VAL A 29 11.03 -0.55 3.92
N VAL A 30 12.03 -0.54 4.82
CA VAL A 30 12.62 0.71 5.31
C VAL A 30 13.30 1.49 4.18
N ALA A 31 14.01 0.81 3.29
CA ALA A 31 14.64 1.45 2.13
C ALA A 31 13.60 2.09 1.20
N ALA A 32 12.48 1.41 0.93
CA ALA A 32 11.38 1.96 0.15
C ALA A 32 10.76 3.18 0.82
N ALA A 33 10.53 3.16 2.13
CA ALA A 33 10.01 4.30 2.88
C ALA A 33 10.95 5.52 2.80
N ARG A 34 12.27 5.31 2.91
CA ARG A 34 13.28 6.36 2.76
C ARG A 34 13.29 6.96 1.35
N LEU A 35 13.17 6.12 0.33
CA LEU A 35 13.09 6.58 -1.06
C LEU A 35 11.86 7.46 -1.29
N LEU A 36 10.68 7.03 -0.82
CA LEU A 36 9.45 7.83 -0.93
C LEU A 36 9.59 9.17 -0.22
N ALA A 37 10.18 9.20 0.98
CA ALA A 37 10.43 10.44 1.70
C ALA A 37 11.35 11.39 0.91
N GLN A 38 12.42 10.88 0.29
CA GLN A 38 13.30 11.68 -0.56
C GLN A 38 12.58 12.24 -1.78
N VAL A 39 11.74 11.43 -2.45
CA VAL A 39 10.93 11.88 -3.59
C VAL A 39 10.05 13.07 -3.18
N PHE A 40 9.35 12.97 -2.06
CA PHE A 40 8.49 14.06 -1.60
C PHE A 40 9.29 15.31 -1.18
N GLN A 41 10.42 15.15 -0.50
CA GLN A 41 11.29 16.27 -0.12
C GLN A 41 11.86 17.01 -1.34
N ALA A 42 12.11 16.29 -2.43
CA ALA A 42 12.53 16.87 -3.70
C ALA A 42 11.38 17.53 -4.51
N GLY A 43 10.16 17.60 -3.95
CA GLY A 43 8.98 18.10 -4.66
C GLY A 43 8.42 17.13 -5.70
N GLY A 44 8.83 15.87 -5.66
CA GLY A 44 8.39 14.81 -6.54
C GLY A 44 7.01 14.27 -6.21
N LYS A 45 6.56 13.35 -7.07
CA LYS A 45 5.23 12.74 -7.05
C LYS A 45 5.34 11.22 -7.05
N VAL A 46 4.46 10.55 -6.32
CA VAL A 46 4.37 9.09 -6.27
C VAL A 46 3.12 8.65 -7.04
N LEU A 47 3.29 7.74 -8.00
CA LEU A 47 2.20 7.10 -8.72
C LEU A 47 2.07 5.66 -8.21
N ILE A 48 0.85 5.24 -7.87
CA ILE A 48 0.59 3.93 -7.26
C ILE A 48 -0.47 3.22 -8.11
N PHE A 49 -0.28 1.93 -8.38
CA PHE A 49 -1.18 1.17 -9.24
C PHE A 49 -1.19 -0.31 -8.84
N GLY A 50 -2.25 -1.01 -9.25
CA GLY A 50 -2.47 -2.42 -8.97
C GLY A 50 -3.80 -2.89 -9.55
N ASN A 51 -4.07 -4.19 -9.47
CA ASN A 51 -5.31 -4.80 -9.95
C ASN A 51 -6.08 -5.43 -8.77
N GLY A 52 -7.42 -5.46 -8.84
CA GLY A 52 -8.25 -6.07 -7.82
C GLY A 52 -8.00 -5.50 -6.42
N GLY A 53 -7.67 -6.36 -5.43
CA GLY A 53 -7.35 -5.92 -4.08
C GLY A 53 -6.20 -4.91 -4.01
N SER A 54 -5.16 -5.09 -4.84
CA SER A 54 -4.03 -4.15 -4.88
C SER A 54 -4.39 -2.79 -5.47
N ALA A 55 -5.48 -2.69 -6.24
CA ALA A 55 -6.01 -1.40 -6.67
C ALA A 55 -6.66 -0.64 -5.49
N ALA A 56 -7.28 -1.35 -4.55
CA ALA A 56 -7.78 -0.76 -3.32
C ALA A 56 -6.64 -0.30 -2.42
N ASP A 57 -5.57 -1.10 -2.29
CA ASP A 57 -4.37 -0.70 -1.54
C ASP A 57 -3.69 0.54 -2.16
N ALA A 58 -3.62 0.61 -3.49
CA ALA A 58 -3.09 1.78 -4.19
C ALA A 58 -3.85 3.07 -3.85
N GLN A 59 -5.18 2.97 -3.83
CA GLN A 59 -6.07 4.09 -3.47
C GLN A 59 -5.93 4.46 -1.99
N HIS A 60 -5.88 3.47 -1.12
CA HIS A 60 -5.70 3.68 0.32
C HIS A 60 -4.39 4.42 0.61
N LEU A 61 -3.27 3.93 0.06
CA LEU A 61 -1.96 4.54 0.27
C LEU A 61 -1.89 5.95 -0.33
N ALA A 62 -2.46 6.16 -1.53
CA ALA A 62 -2.55 7.50 -2.11
C ALA A 62 -3.37 8.46 -1.23
N ALA A 63 -4.49 7.99 -0.65
CA ALA A 63 -5.33 8.80 0.23
C ALA A 63 -4.61 9.19 1.52
N GLU A 64 -3.84 8.27 2.12
CA GLU A 64 -3.00 8.56 3.29
C GLU A 64 -1.94 9.64 2.99
N PHE A 65 -1.34 9.62 1.80
CA PHE A 65 -0.41 10.65 1.36
C PHE A 65 -1.08 11.98 1.03
N VAL A 66 -2.20 12.00 0.32
CA VAL A 66 -2.86 13.25 -0.08
C VAL A 66 -3.55 13.92 1.11
N ASN A 67 -4.23 13.15 1.96
CA ASN A 67 -4.87 13.67 3.16
C ASN A 67 -3.86 13.71 4.31
N ARG A 68 -4.03 12.81 5.28
CA ARG A 68 -3.25 12.70 6.52
C ARG A 68 -3.29 11.24 6.95
N PHE A 69 -2.25 10.81 7.65
CA PHE A 69 -2.19 9.47 8.24
C PHE A 69 -2.18 9.58 9.78
N GLN A 70 -0.99 9.65 10.39
CA GLN A 70 -0.84 9.72 11.85
C GLN A 70 -0.48 11.11 12.40
N VAL A 71 0.09 11.99 11.57
CA VAL A 71 0.57 13.31 11.99
C VAL A 71 -0.02 14.41 11.11
N GLU A 72 -0.20 15.57 11.74
CA GLU A 72 -0.65 16.80 11.08
C GLU A 72 0.47 17.35 10.18
N ARG A 73 0.29 17.33 8.86
CA ARG A 73 1.28 17.84 7.89
C ARG A 73 0.61 18.27 6.57
N PRO A 74 1.29 19.07 5.73
CA PRO A 74 0.79 19.43 4.40
C PRO A 74 0.59 18.21 3.47
N PRO A 75 -0.34 18.25 2.50
CA PRO A 75 -0.59 17.15 1.56
C PRO A 75 0.68 16.72 0.81
N LEU A 76 0.87 15.42 0.60
CA LEU A 76 1.97 14.86 -0.20
C LEU A 76 1.43 14.45 -1.58
N ALA A 77 2.22 14.71 -2.62
CA ALA A 77 1.79 14.51 -4.01
C ALA A 77 1.77 13.02 -4.40
N ALA A 78 0.67 12.32 -4.11
CA ALA A 78 0.45 10.94 -4.53
C ALA A 78 -0.80 10.81 -5.42
N LEU A 79 -0.79 9.85 -6.35
CA LEU A 79 -1.93 9.53 -7.20
C LEU A 79 -2.05 8.03 -7.41
N ALA A 80 -3.22 7.47 -7.13
CA ALA A 80 -3.57 6.12 -7.55
C ALA A 80 -4.04 6.15 -9.02
N LEU A 81 -3.42 5.36 -9.88
CA LEU A 81 -3.77 5.29 -11.32
C LEU A 81 -5.00 4.39 -11.58
N THR A 82 -5.64 3.90 -10.53
CA THR A 82 -6.70 2.90 -10.58
C THR A 82 -8.11 3.49 -10.41
N THR A 83 -8.24 4.81 -10.32
CA THR A 83 -9.50 5.49 -9.97
C THR A 83 -10.24 6.09 -11.17
N ASP A 84 -9.53 6.45 -12.24
CA ASP A 84 -10.15 6.99 -13.45
C ASP A 84 -10.66 5.84 -14.32
N THR A 85 -11.92 5.44 -14.08
CA THR A 85 -12.56 4.36 -14.81
C THR A 85 -12.75 4.68 -16.29
N SER A 86 -12.85 5.95 -16.67
CA SER A 86 -12.96 6.36 -18.07
C SER A 86 -11.65 6.07 -18.81
N ILE A 87 -10.52 6.45 -18.22
CA ILE A 87 -9.19 6.15 -18.79
C ILE A 87 -8.93 4.65 -18.82
N LEU A 88 -9.21 3.94 -17.71
CA LEU A 88 -8.93 2.51 -17.61
C LEU A 88 -9.71 1.70 -18.67
N THR A 89 -11.00 2.00 -18.85
CA THR A 89 -11.83 1.27 -19.82
C THR A 89 -11.58 1.68 -21.27
N ALA A 90 -10.99 2.86 -21.51
CA ALA A 90 -10.59 3.28 -22.86
C ALA A 90 -9.29 2.61 -23.34
N VAL A 91 -8.43 2.15 -22.43
CA VAL A 91 -7.08 1.61 -22.75
C VAL A 91 -7.00 0.09 -22.63
N ALA A 92 -7.83 -0.54 -21.79
CA ALA A 92 -7.77 -1.98 -21.48
C ALA A 92 -8.38 -2.90 -22.56
#